data_AF-A0A370H5Q5-F1
#
_entry.id   AF-A0A370H5Q5-F1
#
_cell.length_a   1.000
_cell.length_b   1.000
_cell.length_c   1.000
_cell.angle_alpha   90.00
_cell.angle_beta   90.00
_cell.angle_gamma   90.00
#
_symmetry.space_group_name_H-M   'P 1'
#
loop_
_entity.id
_entity.type
_entity.pdbx_description
1 polymer ?
#
loop_
_entity_poly.entity_id
_entity_poly.type
_entity_poly.pdbx_seq_one_letter_code
_entity_poly.pdbx_strand_id
1 'polypeptide(L)'
;MRLRIAAVVSVLAVAGIVAVVALAQAMQFHTDSGSSGSRSIVTFDARSRFGSRAEDPALTVWKHCRSIVSHVRVVDGPTERDGDWTVVLEPALGAHTERRFVGCLEDLAVDGITSRLVNLQRAQHDR
;
A
#
# COMPACT_ATOMS: atom_id res chain seq x y z
N MET A 1 28.37 30.19 -34.55
CA MET A 1 26.98 29.69 -34.69
C MET A 1 26.75 28.38 -33.93
N ARG A 2 27.57 27.34 -34.15
CA ARG A 2 27.46 26.03 -33.45
C ARG A 2 27.51 26.11 -31.92
N LEU A 3 28.35 26.97 -31.35
CA LEU A 3 28.46 27.15 -29.90
C LEU A 3 27.19 27.72 -29.25
N ARG A 4 26.47 28.62 -29.95
CA ARG A 4 25.23 29.23 -29.47
C ARG A 4 24.08 28.23 -29.48
N ILE A 5 24.01 27.40 -30.52
CA ILE A 5 23.02 26.32 -30.61
C ILE A 5 23.24 25.30 -29.50
N ALA A 6 24.50 24.90 -29.25
CA ALA A 6 24.83 23.98 -28.16
C ALA A 6 24.43 24.54 -26.78
N ALA A 7 24.64 25.83 -26.53
CA ALA A 7 24.24 26.48 -25.29
C ALA A 7 22.71 26.57 -25.11
N VAL A 8 21.95 26.81 -26.18
CA VAL A 8 20.48 26.83 -26.12
C VAL A 8 19.93 25.42 -25.85
N VAL A 9 20.48 24.41 -26.52
CA VAL A 9 20.09 23.01 -26.33
C VAL A 9 20.38 22.55 -24.90
N SER A 10 21.54 22.92 -24.33
CA SER A 10 21.87 22.55 -22.95
C SER A 10 20.94 23.21 -21.94
N VAL A 11 20.59 24.50 -22.12
CA VAL A 11 19.64 25.20 -21.23
C VAL A 11 18.24 24.56 -21.30
N LEU A 12 17.76 24.26 -22.51
CA LEU A 12 16.46 23.57 -22.69
C LEU A 12 16.46 22.18 -22.06
N ALA A 13 17.55 21.43 -22.20
CA ALA A 13 17.68 20.10 -21.61
C ALA A 13 17.63 20.16 -20.07
N VAL A 14 18.37 21.10 -19.45
CA VAL A 14 18.36 21.29 -18.00
C VAL A 14 16.97 21.72 -17.52
N ALA A 15 16.32 22.66 -18.20
CA ALA A 15 14.95 23.08 -17.87
C ALA A 15 13.96 21.92 -17.95
N GLY A 16 14.07 21.07 -18.98
CA GLY A 16 13.27 19.86 -19.11
C GLY A 16 13.48 18.89 -17.96
N ILE A 17 14.73 18.63 -17.55
CA ILE A 17 15.05 17.76 -16.42
C ILE A 17 14.45 18.32 -15.12
N VAL A 18 14.63 19.62 -14.85
CA VAL A 18 14.08 20.26 -13.64
C VAL A 18 12.56 20.15 -13.59
N ALA A 19 11.87 20.36 -14.73
CA ALA A 19 10.43 20.20 -14.81
C ALA A 19 10.00 18.76 -14.49
N VAL A 20 10.64 17.75 -15.10
CA VAL A 20 10.32 16.34 -14.83
C VAL A 20 10.57 15.98 -13.37
N VAL A 21 11.67 16.43 -12.77
CA VAL A 21 11.95 16.20 -11.34
C VAL A 21 10.89 16.86 -10.48
N ALA A 22 10.53 18.12 -10.73
CA ALA A 22 9.50 18.82 -9.97
C ALA A 22 8.14 18.11 -10.05
N LEU A 23 7.75 17.64 -11.24
CA LEU A 23 6.55 16.82 -11.42
C LEU A 23 6.63 15.50 -10.64
N ALA A 24 7.79 14.82 -10.67
CA ALA A 24 8.00 13.59 -9.93
C ALA A 24 7.91 13.79 -8.41
N GLN A 25 8.43 14.90 -7.89
CA GLN A 25 8.31 15.25 -6.46
C GLN A 25 6.86 15.57 -6.08
N ALA A 26 6.12 16.27 -6.93
CA ALA A 26 4.71 16.56 -6.71
C ALA A 26 3.80 15.32 -6.76
N MET A 27 4.22 14.28 -7.51
CA MET A 27 3.50 13.01 -7.64
C MET A 27 3.92 11.96 -6.59
N GLN A 28 4.78 12.30 -5.62
CA GLN A 28 5.13 11.35 -4.57
C GLN A 28 3.93 11.07 -3.67
N PHE A 29 3.34 9.88 -3.84
CA PHE A 29 2.47 9.28 -2.85
C PHE A 29 3.30 9.09 -1.57
N HIS A 30 3.10 9.98 -0.60
CA HIS A 30 3.68 9.82 0.73
C HIS A 30 3.06 8.58 1.38
N THR A 31 3.80 7.47 1.32
CA THR A 31 3.55 6.29 2.14
C THR A 31 4.28 6.49 3.47
N ASP A 32 3.52 6.52 4.55
CA ASP A 32 4.04 6.67 5.91
C ASP A 32 4.16 5.31 6.61
N SER A 33 5.14 5.22 7.50
CA SER A 33 5.41 4.06 8.34
C SER A 33 5.71 4.48 9.78
N GLY A 34 5.49 3.57 10.72
CA GLY A 34 5.80 3.73 12.12
C GLY A 34 7.29 3.61 12.42
N SER A 35 7.63 3.66 13.71
CA SER A 35 9.02 3.54 14.17
C SER A 35 9.63 2.17 13.84
N SER A 36 10.96 2.12 13.73
CA SER A 36 11.67 0.85 13.58
C SER A 36 11.34 -0.10 14.74
N GLY A 37 11.07 -1.38 14.43
CA GLY A 37 10.67 -2.40 15.41
C GLY A 37 9.19 -2.38 15.81
N SER A 38 8.41 -1.40 15.36
CA SER A 38 6.95 -1.42 15.52
C SER A 38 6.28 -2.38 14.53
N ARG A 39 5.10 -2.90 14.87
CA ARG A 39 4.35 -3.83 14.02
C ARG A 39 2.88 -3.45 13.91
N SER A 40 2.30 -3.73 12.75
CA SER A 40 0.85 -3.70 12.54
C SER A 40 0.35 -5.13 12.33
N ILE A 41 -0.61 -5.55 13.16
CA ILE A 41 -1.32 -6.81 13.02
C ILE A 41 -2.71 -6.46 12.50
N VAL A 42 -3.00 -6.88 11.27
CA VAL A 42 -4.26 -6.60 10.59
C VAL A 42 -5.03 -7.89 10.47
N THR A 43 -6.27 -7.89 10.95
CA THR A 43 -7.21 -9.01 10.83
C THR A 43 -8.43 -8.55 10.04
N PHE A 44 -8.82 -9.29 9.01
CA PHE A 44 -9.94 -8.97 8.14
C PHE A 44 -10.67 -10.23 7.70
N ASP A 45 -11.96 -10.09 7.40
CA ASP A 45 -12.77 -11.16 6.79
C ASP A 45 -13.13 -10.78 5.35
N ALA A 46 -13.42 -11.79 4.53
CA ALA A 46 -13.92 -11.59 3.18
C ALA A 46 -14.93 -12.66 2.80
N ARG A 47 -15.99 -12.26 2.09
CA ARG A 47 -17.08 -13.15 1.70
C ARG A 47 -17.44 -12.93 0.25
N SER A 48 -17.72 -14.01 -0.47
CA SER A 48 -18.22 -13.97 -1.85
C SER A 48 -19.72 -14.18 -1.87
N ARG A 49 -20.46 -13.28 -2.53
CA ARG A 49 -21.91 -13.42 -2.75
C ARG A 49 -22.29 -14.60 -3.64
N PHE A 50 -21.36 -15.07 -4.49
CA PHE A 50 -21.63 -16.10 -5.49
C PHE A 50 -21.11 -17.49 -5.07
N GLY A 51 -20.69 -17.65 -3.81
CA GLY A 51 -20.07 -18.89 -3.34
C GLY A 51 -18.61 -19.04 -3.82
N SER A 52 -18.05 -20.24 -3.58
CA SER A 52 -16.62 -20.54 -3.75
C SER A 52 -16.16 -20.37 -5.20
N ARG A 53 -15.34 -19.33 -5.45
CA ARG A 53 -14.46 -19.31 -6.62
C ARG A 53 -13.28 -20.26 -6.39
N ALA A 54 -12.49 -20.50 -7.44
CA ALA A 54 -11.25 -21.28 -7.36
C ALA A 54 -10.19 -20.67 -6.43
N GLU A 55 -10.35 -19.40 -6.07
CA GLU A 55 -9.47 -18.69 -5.14
C GLU A 55 -10.28 -18.16 -3.94
N ASP A 56 -9.67 -18.19 -2.76
CA ASP A 56 -10.24 -17.66 -1.52
C ASP A 56 -10.57 -16.16 -1.66
N PRO A 57 -11.77 -15.72 -1.25
CA PRO A 57 -12.15 -14.31 -1.29
C PRO A 57 -11.16 -13.37 -0.58
N ALA A 58 -10.63 -13.78 0.58
CA ALA A 58 -9.73 -12.96 1.38
C ALA A 58 -8.35 -12.82 0.73
N LEU A 59 -7.85 -13.89 0.10
CA LEU A 59 -6.62 -13.82 -0.68
C LEU A 59 -6.78 -12.93 -1.90
N THR A 60 -7.95 -12.94 -2.53
CA THR A 60 -8.28 -12.04 -3.64
C THR A 60 -8.27 -10.58 -3.20
N VAL A 61 -8.92 -10.25 -2.08
CA VAL A 61 -8.90 -8.91 -1.47
C VAL A 61 -7.47 -8.49 -1.14
N TRP A 62 -6.70 -9.36 -0.48
CA TRP A 62 -5.31 -9.12 -0.14
C TRP A 62 -4.47 -8.79 -1.38
N LYS A 63 -4.58 -9.55 -2.46
CA LYS A 63 -3.86 -9.29 -3.72
C LYS A 63 -4.14 -7.90 -4.28
N HIS A 64 -5.36 -7.39 -4.14
CA HIS A 64 -5.73 -6.04 -4.60
C HIS A 64 -5.18 -4.95 -3.67
N CYS A 65 -5.33 -5.12 -2.36
CA CYS A 65 -4.99 -4.08 -1.40
C CYS A 65 -3.50 -4.05 -0.98
N ARG A 66 -2.75 -5.15 -1.16
CA ARG A 66 -1.34 -5.26 -0.70
C ARG A 66 -0.40 -4.20 -1.28
N SER A 67 -0.73 -3.64 -2.46
CA SER A 67 0.10 -2.61 -3.09
C SER A 67 0.21 -1.34 -2.24
N ILE A 68 -0.81 -1.05 -1.43
CA ILE A 68 -0.85 0.11 -0.51
C ILE A 68 0.19 -0.02 0.60
N VAL A 69 0.50 -1.25 1.02
CA VAL A 69 1.46 -1.56 2.09
C VAL A 69 2.78 -2.09 1.54
N SER A 70 3.07 -1.87 0.26
CA SER A 70 4.26 -2.42 -0.40
C SER A 70 5.60 -1.86 0.10
N HIS A 71 5.59 -0.72 0.80
CA HIS A 71 6.77 -0.11 1.44
C HIS A 71 7.11 -0.70 2.81
N VAL A 72 6.22 -1.53 3.39
CA VAL A 72 6.49 -2.27 4.62
C VAL A 72 6.64 -3.76 4.31
N ARG A 73 7.39 -4.47 5.16
CA ARG A 73 7.61 -5.90 5.00
C ARG A 73 6.45 -6.68 5.64
N VAL A 74 5.91 -7.65 4.91
CA VAL A 74 5.06 -8.69 5.49
C VAL A 74 5.96 -9.67 6.23
N VAL A 75 5.81 -9.78 7.55
CA VAL A 75 6.61 -10.69 8.38
C VAL A 75 5.89 -11.98 8.70
N ASP A 76 4.55 -11.99 8.61
CA ASP A 76 3.72 -13.18 8.76
C ASP A 76 2.38 -13.02 8.02
N GLY A 77 1.77 -14.14 7.63
CA GLY A 77 0.50 -14.19 6.89
C GLY A 77 0.59 -13.80 5.40
N PRO A 78 -0.55 -13.74 4.69
CA PRO A 78 -1.92 -13.92 5.19
C PRO A 78 -2.18 -15.35 5.64
N THR A 79 -2.71 -15.52 6.84
CA THR A 79 -3.08 -16.84 7.37
C THR A 79 -4.49 -16.78 7.92
N GLU A 80 -5.29 -17.78 7.57
CA GLU A 80 -6.65 -17.95 8.07
C GLU A 80 -6.66 -18.54 9.48
N ARG A 81 -7.51 -18.01 10.34
CA ARG A 81 -7.88 -18.56 11.65
C ARG A 81 -9.35 -18.27 11.92
N ASP A 82 -10.16 -19.32 12.06
CA ASP A 82 -11.59 -19.23 12.40
C ASP A 82 -12.42 -18.34 11.44
N GLY A 83 -12.05 -18.31 10.15
CA GLY A 83 -12.71 -17.50 9.11
C GLY A 83 -12.18 -16.07 8.98
N ASP A 84 -11.28 -15.65 9.88
CA ASP A 84 -10.60 -14.37 9.82
C ASP A 84 -9.18 -14.54 9.28
N TRP A 85 -8.71 -13.57 8.50
CA TRP A 85 -7.38 -13.57 7.90
C TRP A 85 -6.49 -12.56 8.59
N THR A 86 -5.34 -13.01 9.09
CA THR A 86 -4.36 -12.15 9.76
C THR A 86 -3.10 -11.97 8.92
N VAL A 87 -2.61 -10.73 8.85
CA VAL A 87 -1.32 -10.33 8.29
C VAL A 87 -0.56 -9.51 9.32
N VAL A 88 0.75 -9.73 9.42
CA VAL A 88 1.65 -8.95 10.27
C VAL A 88 2.64 -8.18 9.40
N LEU A 89 2.73 -6.87 9.63
CA LEU A 89 3.56 -5.92 8.89
C LEU A 89 4.61 -5.27 9.79
N GLU A 90 5.81 -5.08 9.26
CA GLU A 90 6.93 -4.41 9.94
C GLU A 90 7.69 -3.48 8.96
N PRO A 91 7.91 -2.20 9.30
CA PRO A 91 7.42 -1.48 10.48
C PRO A 91 5.88 -1.33 10.50
N ALA A 92 5.31 -0.84 11.59
CA ALA A 92 3.88 -0.54 11.66
C ALA A 92 3.46 0.43 10.55
N LEU A 93 2.19 0.40 10.16
CA LEU A 93 1.63 1.35 9.22
C LEU A 93 1.55 2.74 9.86
N GLY A 94 1.89 3.77 9.09
CA GLY A 94 1.58 5.14 9.48
C GLY A 94 0.09 5.43 9.29
N ALA A 95 -0.41 6.50 9.93
CA ALA A 95 -1.83 6.83 9.98
C ALA A 95 -2.47 7.11 8.60
N HIS A 96 -1.72 7.59 7.60
CA HIS A 96 -2.25 7.84 6.27
C HIS A 96 -2.38 6.54 5.47
N THR A 97 -1.33 5.72 5.46
CA THR A 97 -1.29 4.41 4.82
C THR A 97 -2.32 3.48 5.45
N GLU A 98 -2.42 3.47 6.77
CA GLU A 98 -3.41 2.69 7.51
C GLU A 98 -4.82 3.02 7.04
N ARG A 99 -5.20 4.31 7.03
CA ARG A 99 -6.52 4.73 6.54
C ARG A 99 -6.78 4.31 5.11
N ARG A 100 -5.80 4.43 4.22
CA ARG A 100 -5.93 4.01 2.81
C ARG A 100 -6.07 2.49 2.68
N PHE A 101 -5.32 1.75 3.48
CA PHE A 101 -5.35 0.29 3.46
C PHE A 101 -6.66 -0.24 4.02
N VAL A 102 -7.12 0.29 5.15
CA VAL A 102 -8.45 -0.02 5.74
C VAL A 102 -9.55 0.34 4.76
N GLY A 103 -9.51 1.53 4.15
CA GLY A 103 -10.47 1.91 3.11
C GLY A 103 -10.49 0.94 1.93
N CYS A 104 -9.33 0.45 1.48
CA CYS A 104 -9.30 -0.60 0.47
C CYS A 104 -9.96 -1.90 0.95
N LEU A 105 -9.70 -2.33 2.19
CA LEU A 105 -10.31 -3.54 2.73
C LEU A 105 -11.84 -3.41 2.89
N GLU A 106 -12.35 -2.24 3.24
CA GLU A 106 -13.78 -2.05 3.50
C GLU A 106 -14.57 -1.70 2.22
N ASP A 107 -13.98 -0.94 1.31
CA ASP A 107 -14.67 -0.44 0.11
C ASP A 107 -14.49 -1.36 -1.12
N LEU A 108 -13.58 -2.33 -1.07
CA LEU A 108 -13.34 -3.21 -2.22
C LEU A 108 -14.52 -4.16 -2.44
N ALA A 109 -15.28 -3.88 -3.50
CA ALA A 109 -16.31 -4.75 -4.03
C ALA A 109 -15.88 -5.29 -5.40
N VAL A 110 -15.00 -6.29 -5.43
CA VAL A 110 -14.56 -6.94 -6.68
C VAL A 110 -15.28 -8.26 -6.83
N ASP A 111 -15.86 -8.51 -8.01
CA ASP A 111 -16.41 -9.82 -8.36
C ASP A 111 -17.52 -10.36 -7.42
N GLY A 112 -18.17 -9.46 -6.68
CA GLY A 112 -19.14 -9.84 -5.64
C GLY A 112 -18.52 -10.29 -4.33
N ILE A 113 -17.22 -10.08 -4.16
CA ILE A 113 -16.51 -10.22 -2.89
C ILE A 113 -16.66 -8.92 -2.12
N THR A 114 -16.98 -9.02 -0.84
CA THR A 114 -16.96 -7.93 0.13
C THR A 114 -16.05 -8.31 1.28
N SER A 115 -15.25 -7.37 1.76
CA SER A 115 -14.39 -7.55 2.93
C SER A 115 -14.68 -6.52 4.00
N ARG A 116 -14.25 -6.82 5.22
CA ARG A 116 -14.33 -5.90 6.35
C ARG A 116 -13.11 -6.06 7.23
N LEU A 117 -12.65 -4.95 7.79
CA LEU A 117 -11.67 -4.97 8.85
C LEU A 117 -12.30 -5.52 10.14
N VAL A 118 -11.71 -6.57 10.69
CA VAL A 118 -12.12 -7.12 11.99
C VAL A 118 -11.36 -6.43 13.11
N ASN A 119 -10.04 -6.29 12.94
CA ASN A 119 -9.18 -5.69 13.96
C ASN A 119 -7.90 -5.13 13.33
N LEU A 120 -7.40 -4.03 13.88
CA LEU A 120 -6.08 -3.50 13.57
C LEU A 120 -5.37 -3.12 14.87
N GLN A 121 -4.26 -3.78 15.14
CA GLN A 121 -3.45 -3.54 16.33
C GLN A 121 -2.09 -3.01 15.92
N ARG A 122 -1.63 -1.96 16.60
CA ARG A 122 -0.25 -1.48 16.52
C ARG A 122 0.48 -1.90 17.79
N ALA A 123 1.44 -2.80 17.64
CA ALA A 123 2.40 -3.08 18.68
C ALA A 123 3.56 -2.11 18.52
N GLN A 124 3.67 -1.14 19.42
CA GLN A 124 4.88 -0.33 19.54
C GLN A 124 5.90 -1.10 20.36
N HIS A 125 7.13 -1.22 19.86
CA HIS A 125 8.24 -1.64 20.69
C HIS A 125 8.61 -0.44 21.57
N ASP A 126 7.89 -0.28 22.68
CA ASP A 126 8.25 0.65 23.75
C ASP A 126 9.65 0.26 24.23
N ARG A 127 10.58 1.22 24.16
CA ARG A 127 11.92 1.10 24.72
C ARG A 127 12.06 2.12 25.83
#